data_AF-K7NMI3-F1
#
_entry.id   AF-K7NMI3-F1
#
_cell.length_a   1.000
_cell.length_b   1.000
_cell.length_c   1.000
_cell.angle_alpha   90.00
_cell.angle_beta   90.00
_cell.angle_gamma   90.00
#
_symmetry.space_group_name_H-M   'P 1'
#
loop_
_entity.id
_entity.type
_entity.pdbx_description
1 polymer ?
#
loop_
_entity_poly.entity_id
_entity_poly.type
_entity_poly.pdbx_seq_one_letter_code
_entity_poly.pdbx_strand_id
1 'polypeptide(L)' 'SLLSTALALPDDGKIIAMDTDRATYEIGRPIIEKAGVAHKIDFREGPALPFLDEMIKNVGMHGSFDFAFVDADKGNYL' A
#
# COMPACT_ATOMS: atom_id res chain seq x y z
N SER A 1 8.69 -3.66 5.23
CA SER A 1 8.07 -4.41 4.12
C SER A 1 7.91 -3.55 2.88
N LEU A 2 7.27 -2.38 2.94
CA LEU A 2 6.93 -1.54 1.76
C LEU A 2 8.10 -1.25 0.80
N LEU A 3 9.23 -0.73 1.28
CA LEU A 3 10.40 -0.45 0.44
C LEU A 3 10.94 -1.72 -0.23
N SER A 4 11.00 -2.83 0.50
CA SER A 4 11.45 -4.13 -0.03
C SER A 4 10.55 -4.59 -1.18
N THR A 5 9.24 -4.44 -1.06
CA THR A 5 8.28 -4.73 -2.13
C THR A 5 8.48 -3.80 -3.32
N ALA A 6 8.58 -2.48 -3.09
CA ALA A 6 8.73 -1.49 -4.17
C ALA A 6 10.01 -1.69 -5.00
N LEU A 7 11.10 -2.13 -4.36
CA LEU A 7 12.36 -2.48 -5.03
C LEU A 7 12.26 -3.77 -5.86
N ALA A 8 11.42 -4.72 -5.47
CA ALA A 8 11.26 -5.99 -6.17
C ALA A 8 10.31 -5.90 -7.38
N LEU A 9 9.40 -4.93 -7.39
CA LEU A 9 8.47 -4.73 -8.50
C LEU A 9 9.17 -4.17 -9.75
N PRO A 10 8.63 -4.45 -10.95
CA PRO A 10 8.94 -3.70 -12.17
C PRO A 10 8.81 -2.18 -11.99
N ASP A 11 9.41 -1.40 -12.88
CA ASP A 11 9.42 0.07 -12.75
C ASP A 11 8.01 0.69 -12.80
N ASP A 12 7.12 0.10 -13.61
CA ASP A 12 5.73 0.48 -13.76
C ASP A 12 4.80 -0.15 -12.70
N GLY A 13 5.35 -0.98 -11.81
CA GLY A 13 4.62 -1.61 -10.72
C GLY A 13 3.96 -0.58 -9.79
N LYS A 14 2.81 -0.97 -9.20
CA LYS A 14 2.03 -0.12 -8.32
C LYS A 14 1.74 -0.82 -7.00
N ILE A 15 1.76 -0.04 -5.92
CA ILE A 15 1.43 -0.46 -4.57
C ILE A 15 0.41 0.53 -4.02
N ILE A 16 -0.73 0.03 -3.57
CA ILE A 16 -1.60 0.79 -2.67
C ILE A 16 -1.19 0.44 -1.24
N ALA A 17 -0.63 1.42 -0.53
CA ALA A 17 -0.21 1.28 0.85
C ALA A 17 -1.24 1.97 1.76
N MET A 18 -1.66 1.29 2.83
CA MET A 18 -2.66 1.80 3.77
C MET A 18 -2.12 1.70 5.19
N ASP A 19 -2.21 2.79 5.95
CA ASP A 19 -1.84 2.84 7.36
C ASP A 19 -2.64 3.96 8.05
N THR A 20 -2.90 3.83 9.35
CA THR A 20 -3.55 4.88 10.15
C THR A 20 -2.60 5.99 10.56
N ASP A 21 -1.29 5.76 10.50
CA ASP A 21 -0.26 6.71 10.92
C ASP A 21 0.61 7.20 9.76
N ARG A 22 0.24 8.36 9.19
CA ARG A 22 1.07 9.02 8.18
C ARG A 22 2.43 9.46 8.72
N ALA A 23 2.53 9.85 9.99
CA ALA A 23 3.79 10.36 10.51
C ALA A 23 4.89 9.30 10.44
N THR A 24 4.55 8.04 10.75
CA THR A 24 5.48 6.91 10.62
C THR A 24 5.88 6.65 9.16
N TYR A 25 4.94 6.74 8.20
CA TYR A 25 5.27 6.65 6.77
C TYR A 25 6.25 7.75 6.32
N GLU A 26 6.01 9.00 6.75
CA GLU A 26 6.84 10.15 6.38
C GLU A 26 8.28 10.05 6.92
N ILE A 27 8.52 9.32 8.02
CA ILE A 27 9.88 9.02 8.49
C ILE A 27 10.66 8.19 7.46
N GLY A 28 10.01 7.21 6.82
CA GLY A 28 10.62 6.32 5.83
C GLY A 28 10.64 6.89 4.41
N ARG A 29 9.75 7.85 4.09
CA ARG A 29 9.56 8.39 2.74
C ARG A 29 10.83 8.93 2.09
N PRO A 30 11.73 9.69 2.76
CA PRO A 30 12.97 10.16 2.14
C PRO A 30 13.90 9.03 1.67
N ILE A 31 13.86 7.86 2.34
CA ILE A 31 14.65 6.70 1.95
C ILE A 31 14.06 6.04 0.70
N ILE A 32 12.74 5.98 0.61
CA ILE A 32 12.01 5.48 -0.57
C ILE A 32 12.24 6.40 -1.78
N GLU A 33 12.18 7.72 -1.57
CA GLU A 33 12.48 8.74 -2.59
C GLU A 33 13.93 8.61 -3.08
N LYS A 34 14.89 8.48 -2.16
CA LYS A 34 16.31 8.26 -2.50
C LYS A 34 16.53 6.95 -3.26
N ALA A 35 15.75 5.91 -2.98
CA ALA A 35 15.79 4.65 -3.70
C ALA A 35 15.14 4.73 -5.10
N GLY A 36 14.50 5.86 -5.44
CA GLY A 36 13.93 6.10 -6.77
C GLY A 36 12.66 5.30 -7.06
N VAL A 37 11.95 4.81 -6.05
CA VAL A 37 10.76 3.96 -6.21
C VAL A 37 9.49 4.56 -5.60
N ALA A 38 9.53 5.82 -5.16
CA ALA A 38 8.38 6.51 -4.56
C ALA A 38 7.18 6.61 -5.53
N HIS A 39 7.43 6.70 -6.84
CA HIS A 39 6.39 6.79 -7.89
C HIS A 39 5.53 5.52 -8.03
N LYS A 40 5.94 4.42 -7.39
CA LYS A 40 5.17 3.17 -7.35
C LYS A 40 4.09 3.17 -6.27
N ILE A 41 4.15 4.09 -5.30
CA ILE A 41 3.38 4.00 -4.06
C ILE A 41 2.24 5.03 -4.05
N ASP A 42 1.01 4.55 -3.93
CA ASP A 42 -0.18 5.32 -3.56
C ASP A 42 -0.46 5.07 -2.06
N PHE A 43 -0.07 6.01 -1.19
CA PHE A 43 -0.28 5.89 0.25
C PHE A 43 -1.60 6.56 0.69
N ARG A 44 -2.44 5.79 1.38
CA ARG A 44 -3.74 6.22 1.92
C ARG A 44 -3.73 6.15 3.43
N GLU A 45 -3.99 7.29 4.05
CA GLU A 45 -4.06 7.41 5.50
C GLU A 45 -5.47 7.07 5.99
N GLY A 46 -5.56 6.16 6.95
CA GLY A 46 -6.81 5.76 7.61
C GLY A 46 -6.95 4.24 7.74
N PRO A 47 -8.06 3.77 8.36
CA PRO A 47 -8.36 2.35 8.46
C PRO A 47 -8.47 1.71 7.08
N ALA A 48 -7.95 0.49 6.90
CA ALA A 48 -7.96 -0.18 5.60
C ALA A 48 -9.36 -0.59 5.14
N LEU A 49 -10.25 -1.02 6.06
CA LEU A 49 -11.56 -1.58 5.72
C LEU A 49 -12.44 -0.65 4.85
N PRO A 50 -12.64 0.63 5.17
CA PRO A 50 -13.39 1.55 4.29
C PRO A 50 -12.82 1.66 2.86
N PHE A 51 -11.50 1.67 2.70
CA PHE A 51 -10.88 1.71 1.37
C PHE A 51 -11.10 0.41 0.60
N LEU A 52 -11.04 -0.73 1.27
CA LEU A 52 -11.34 -2.03 0.65
C LEU A 52 -12.82 -2.12 0.23
N ASP A 53 -13.75 -1.64 1.06
CA ASP A 53 -15.17 -1.57 0.71
C ASP A 53 -15.42 -0.71 -0.54
N GLU A 54 -14.71 0.42 -0.67
CA GLU A 54 -14.77 1.25 -1.87
C GLU A 54 -14.20 0.54 -3.10
N MET A 55 -13.08 -0.17 -2.96
CA MET A 55 -12.49 -0.95 -4.06
C MET A 55 -13.41 -2.08 -4.51
N ILE A 56 -14.09 -2.78 -3.60
CA ILE A 56 -15.04 -3.85 -3.92
C ILE A 56 -16.23 -3.29 -4.71
N LYS A 57 -16.66 -2.06 -4.47
CA LYS A 57 -17.74 -1.43 -5.26
C LYS A 57 -17.32 -1.16 -6.71
N ASN A 58 -16.02 -1.05 -6.98
CA ASN A 58 -15.49 -0.87 -8.33
C ASN A 58 -15.20 -2.23 -8.98
N VAL A 59 -16.08 -2.66 -9.89
CA VAL A 59 -15.95 -3.94 -10.62
C VAL A 59 -14.60 -4.07 -11.35
N GLY A 60 -14.01 -2.96 -11.81
CA GLY A 60 -12.71 -2.97 -12.48
C GLY A 60 -11.54 -3.37 -11.56
N MET A 61 -11.72 -3.34 -10.25
CA MET A 61 -10.70 -3.72 -9.27
C MET A 61 -10.77 -5.21 -8.89
N HIS A 62 -11.82 -5.93 -9.30
CA HIS A 62 -12.02 -7.33 -8.91
C HIS A 62 -10.94 -8.21 -9.54
N GLY A 63 -10.20 -8.95 -8.71
CA GLY A 63 -9.09 -9.80 -9.18
C GLY A 63 -7.93 -9.04 -9.82
N SER A 64 -7.82 -7.74 -9.60
CA SER A 64 -6.80 -6.88 -10.23
C SER A 64 -5.45 -6.82 -9.49
N PHE A 65 -5.37 -7.39 -8.28
CA PHE A 65 -4.16 -7.39 -7.47
C PHE A 65 -3.43 -8.73 -7.57
N ASP A 66 -2.13 -8.70 -7.80
CA ASP A 66 -1.28 -9.90 -7.87
C ASP A 66 -0.85 -10.42 -6.48
N PHE A 67 -0.74 -9.51 -5.51
CA PHE A 67 -0.18 -9.79 -4.19
C PHE A 67 -0.75 -8.84 -3.13
N ALA A 68 -0.98 -9.37 -1.92
CA ALA A 68 -1.34 -8.59 -0.74
C ALA A 68 -0.45 -8.98 0.46
N PHE A 69 0.08 -7.98 1.15
CA PHE A 69 0.79 -8.16 2.42
C PHE A 69 -0.02 -7.53 3.55
N VAL A 70 -0.56 -8.35 4.45
CA VAL A 70 -1.43 -7.89 5.54
C VAL A 70 -0.66 -7.96 6.87
N ASP A 71 -0.12 -6.82 7.28
CA ASP A 71 0.53 -6.64 8.58
C ASP A 71 -0.04 -5.43 9.32
N ALA A 72 -1.26 -5.61 9.84
CA ALA A 72 -2.05 -4.56 10.47
C ALA A 72 -2.61 -5.04 11.81
N ASP A 73 -3.76 -4.51 12.21
CA ASP A 73 -4.48 -4.89 13.43
C ASP A 73 -5.09 -6.30 13.30
N LYS A 74 -4.69 -7.20 14.20
CA LYS A 74 -4.98 -8.64 14.06
C LYS A 74 -6.47 -9.00 14.22
N GLY A 75 -7.25 -8.11 14.84
CA GLY A 75 -8.68 -8.31 15.05
C GLY A 75 -9.52 -8.25 13.78
N ASN A 76 -9.06 -7.53 12.74
CA ASN A 76 -9.76 -7.38 11.46
C ASN A 76 -9.21 -8.30 10.36
N TYR A 77 -8.49 -9.37 10.72
CA TYR A 77 -7.93 -10.31 9.73
C TYR A 77 -8.99 -11.24 9.11
N LEU A 78 -10.17 -11.35 9.73
CA LEU A 78 -11.27 -12.22 9.33
C LEU A 78 -12.59 -11.45 9.25
#